data_AF-A0A0D3F091-F1
#
_entry.id   AF-A0A0D3F091-F1
#
_cell.length_a   1.000
_cell.length_b   1.000
_cell.length_c   1.000
_cell.angle_alpha   90.00
_cell.angle_beta   90.00
_cell.angle_gamma   90.00
#
_symmetry.space_group_name_H-M   'P 1'
#
loop_
_entity.id
_entity.type
_entity.pdbx_description
1 polymer ?
#
loop_
_entity_poly.entity_id
_entity_poly.type
_entity_poly.pdbx_seq_one_letter_code
_entity_poly.pdbx_strand_id
1 'polypeptide(L)'
;MGAEAMMMEALEKVEKEIKKPLLRSDKKNMGLLLAEFEKINKKLGIRKEDLPKIEEELELEIAKSELTELKKECVEAMEVQLKREEFKDEEMPDVKKLDIRNFL
;
A
#
# COMPACT_ATOMS: atom_id res chain seq x y z
N MET A 1 21.60 3.30 -4.16
CA MET A 1 20.95 2.78 -5.39
C MET A 1 19.61 2.21 -4.99
N GLY A 2 18.52 2.59 -5.64
CA GLY A 2 17.19 2.06 -5.36
C GLY A 2 17.06 0.59 -5.79
N ALA A 3 16.04 -0.11 -5.28
CA ALA A 3 15.79 -1.52 -5.63
C ALA A 3 15.57 -1.70 -7.14
N GLU A 4 14.85 -0.78 -7.78
CA GLU A 4 14.60 -0.76 -9.22
C GLU A 4 15.89 -0.71 -10.04
N ALA A 5 16.84 0.17 -9.66
CA ALA A 5 18.13 0.26 -10.34
C ALA A 5 18.92 -1.05 -10.24
N MET A 6 18.91 -1.70 -9.07
CA MET A 6 19.57 -3.01 -8.90
C MET A 6 18.89 -4.11 -9.73
N MET A 7 17.57 -4.08 -9.85
CA MET A 7 16.82 -5.04 -10.67
C MET A 7 17.08 -4.85 -12.17
N MET A 8 17.19 -3.60 -12.65
CA MET A 8 17.56 -3.32 -14.04
C MET A 8 18.99 -3.75 -14.36
N GLU A 9 19.94 -3.53 -13.46
CA GLU A 9 21.30 -4.03 -13.62
C GLU A 9 21.35 -5.57 -13.69
N ALA A 10 20.54 -6.26 -12.87
CA ALA A 10 20.42 -7.71 -12.94
C ALA A 10 19.82 -8.19 -14.28
N LEU A 11 18.81 -7.48 -14.80
CA LEU A 11 18.25 -7.77 -16.12
C LEU A 11 19.31 -7.61 -17.21
N GLU A 12 20.00 -6.47 -17.25
CA GLU A 12 21.07 -6.22 -18.23
C GLU A 12 22.18 -7.27 -18.15
N LYS A 13 22.56 -7.68 -16.94
CA LYS A 13 23.58 -8.70 -16.73
C LYS A 13 23.16 -10.05 -17.34
N VAL A 14 21.92 -10.47 -17.09
CA VAL A 14 21.37 -11.71 -17.67
C VAL A 14 21.30 -11.61 -19.20
N GLU A 15 20.82 -10.49 -19.74
CA GLU A 15 20.75 -10.26 -21.19
C GLU A 15 22.13 -10.28 -21.86
N LYS A 16 23.14 -9.68 -21.22
CA LYS A 16 24.54 -9.74 -21.66
C LYS A 16 25.08 -11.17 -21.65
N GLU A 17 24.74 -11.97 -20.64
CA GLU A 17 25.17 -13.36 -20.51
C GLU A 17 24.54 -14.26 -21.59
N ILE A 18 23.24 -14.11 -21.85
CA ILE A 18 22.53 -14.88 -22.88
C ILE A 18 22.70 -14.33 -24.30
N LYS A 19 23.34 -13.16 -24.43
CA LYS A 19 23.62 -12.44 -25.70
C LYS A 19 22.37 -12.17 -26.56
N LYS A 20 21.21 -12.08 -25.91
CA LYS A 20 19.92 -11.80 -26.53
C LYS A 20 18.99 -11.14 -25.51
N PRO A 21 17.93 -10.43 -25.96
CA PRO A 21 16.91 -9.93 -25.05
C PRO A 21 16.26 -11.08 -24.27
N LEU A 22 16.00 -10.86 -22.98
CA LEU A 22 15.35 -11.84 -22.13
C LEU A 22 13.85 -11.83 -22.40
N LEU A 23 13.33 -12.94 -22.93
CA LEU A 23 11.91 -13.09 -23.20
C LEU A 23 11.21 -13.75 -22.01
N ARG A 24 10.01 -13.26 -21.65
CA ARG A 24 9.19 -13.85 -20.58
C ARG A 24 8.82 -15.32 -20.83
N SER A 25 8.81 -15.75 -22.09
CA SER A 25 8.57 -17.15 -22.48
C SER A 25 9.77 -18.08 -22.21
N ASP A 26 10.97 -17.54 -22.02
CA ASP A 26 12.21 -18.31 -21.82
C ASP A 26 12.36 -18.69 -20.34
N LYS A 27 11.63 -19.74 -19.92
CA LYS A 27 11.61 -20.22 -18.52
C LYS A 27 13.01 -20.49 -17.97
N LYS A 28 13.95 -20.94 -18.81
CA LYS A 28 15.32 -21.27 -18.40
C LYS A 28 16.09 -20.02 -18.01
N ASN A 29 16.09 -19.02 -18.89
CA ASN A 29 16.84 -17.77 -18.64
C ASN A 29 16.13 -16.86 -17.64
N MET A 30 14.80 -16.93 -17.52
CA MET A 30 14.06 -16.30 -16.43
C MET A 30 14.49 -16.81 -15.06
N GLY A 31 14.90 -18.08 -14.96
CA GLY A 31 15.48 -18.64 -13.73
C GLY A 31 16.77 -17.93 -13.30
N LEU A 32 17.61 -17.52 -14.26
CA LEU A 32 18.85 -16.76 -13.98
C LEU A 32 18.52 -15.37 -13.42
N LEU A 33 17.52 -14.70 -13.99
CA LEU A 33 17.06 -13.40 -13.49
C LEU A 33 16.51 -13.51 -12.07
N LEU A 34 15.67 -14.52 -11.79
CA LEU A 34 15.14 -14.76 -10.45
C LEU A 34 16.25 -15.03 -9.43
N ALA A 35 17.31 -15.75 -9.81
CA ALA A 35 18.45 -15.99 -8.94
C ALA A 35 19.23 -14.70 -8.61
N GLU A 36 19.39 -13.79 -9.57
CA GLU A 36 19.98 -12.47 -9.32
C GLU A 36 19.07 -11.60 -8.43
N PHE A 37 17.75 -11.64 -8.65
CA PHE A 37 16.79 -10.96 -7.77
C PHE A 37 16.82 -11.50 -6.35
N GLU A 38 16.99 -12.80 -6.14
CA GLU A 38 17.13 -13.36 -4.79
C GLU A 38 18.40 -12.87 -4.07
N LYS A 39 19.51 -12.66 -4.80
CA LYS A 39 20.72 -12.05 -4.23
C LYS A 39 20.47 -10.60 -3.84
N ILE A 40 19.76 -9.84 -4.68
CA ILE A 40 19.40 -8.45 -4.41
C ILE A 40 18.47 -8.38 -3.20
N ASN A 41 17.44 -9.21 -3.14
CA ASN A 41 16.49 -9.25 -2.02
C ASN A 41 17.21 -9.56 -0.71
N LYS A 42 18.13 -10.53 -0.70
CA LYS A 42 18.98 -10.80 0.48
C LYS A 42 19.81 -9.59 0.89
N LYS A 43 20.40 -8.86 -0.06
CA LYS A 43 21.18 -7.63 0.21
C LYS A 43 20.32 -6.51 0.76
N LEU A 44 19.08 -6.40 0.30
CA LEU A 44 18.10 -5.41 0.76
C LEU A 44 17.38 -5.81 2.06
N GLY A 45 17.63 -7.01 2.58
CA GLY A 45 16.91 -7.54 3.74
C GLY A 45 15.45 -7.89 3.45
N ILE A 46 15.06 -7.99 2.17
CA ILE A 46 13.71 -8.36 1.74
C ILE A 46 13.60 -9.88 1.82
N ARG A 47 12.68 -10.34 2.68
CA ARG A 47 12.36 -11.76 2.87
C ARG A 47 10.98 -12.02 2.28
N LYS A 48 10.87 -13.03 1.41
CA LYS A 48 9.58 -13.40 0.80
C LYS A 48 8.57 -13.84 1.86
N GLU A 49 9.05 -14.36 2.98
CA GLU A 49 8.28 -14.81 4.12
C GLU A 49 7.60 -13.64 4.86
N ASP A 50 8.14 -12.43 4.77
CA ASP A 50 7.53 -11.23 5.36
C ASP A 50 6.47 -10.61 4.45
N LEU A 51 6.38 -11.05 3.18
CA LEU A 51 5.47 -10.49 2.19
C LEU A 51 4.00 -10.48 2.67
N PRO A 52 3.45 -11.56 3.27
CA PRO A 52 2.09 -11.54 3.77
C PRO A 52 1.85 -10.46 4.84
N LYS A 53 2.84 -10.22 5.71
CA LYS A 53 2.76 -9.18 6.76
C LYS A 53 2.81 -7.78 6.16
N ILE A 54 3.66 -7.58 5.16
CA ILE A 54 3.77 -6.29 4.44
C ILE A 54 2.48 -6.01 3.66
N GLU A 55 1.87 -7.03 3.05
CA GLU A 55 0.57 -6.91 2.38
C GLU A 55 -0.54 -6.53 3.37
N GLU A 56 -0.62 -7.20 4.52
CA GLU A 56 -1.58 -6.86 5.58
C GLU A 56 -1.38 -5.43 6.11
N GLU A 57 -0.13 -5.01 6.34
CA GLU A 57 0.19 -3.65 6.79
C GLU A 57 -0.18 -2.60 5.74
N LEU A 58 0.01 -2.90 4.45
CA LEU A 58 -0.37 -2.02 3.35
C LEU A 58 -1.90 -1.88 3.26
N GLU A 59 -2.64 -3.00 3.31
CA GLU A 59 -4.11 -2.99 3.30
C GLU A 59 -4.66 -2.19 4.49
N LEU A 60 -4.08 -2.37 5.68
CA LEU A 60 -4.45 -1.61 6.86
C LEU A 60 -4.20 -0.11 6.71
N GLU A 61 -3.07 0.28 6.11
CA GLU A 61 -2.73 1.69 5.89
C GLU A 61 -3.67 2.35 4.87
N ILE A 62 -4.01 1.63 3.79
CA ILE A 62 -5.02 2.06 2.82
C ILE A 62 -6.36 2.28 3.53
N ALA A 63 -6.83 1.30 4.31
CA ALA A 63 -8.10 1.39 5.04
C ALA A 63 -8.12 2.56 6.04
N LYS A 64 -7.01 2.84 6.73
CA LYS A 64 -6.89 4.00 7.62
C LYS A 64 -6.94 5.32 6.85
N SER A 65 -6.31 5.39 5.68
CA SER A 65 -6.35 6.58 4.83
C SER A 65 -7.77 6.86 4.37
N GLU A 66 -8.45 5.84 3.84
CA GLU A 66 -9.85 5.94 3.41
C GLU A 66 -10.78 6.35 4.58
N LEU A 67 -10.60 5.76 5.77
CA LEU A 67 -11.37 6.14 6.96
C LEU A 67 -11.11 7.60 7.36
N THR A 68 -9.87 8.06 7.22
CA THR A 68 -9.49 9.45 7.57
C THR A 68 -10.14 10.44 6.63
N GLU A 69 -10.15 10.17 5.33
CA GLU A 69 -10.83 10.98 4.33
C GLU A 69 -12.34 10.99 4.57
N LEU A 70 -12.97 9.83 4.75
CA LEU A 70 -14.39 9.72 5.04
C LEU A 70 -14.79 10.50 6.30
N LYS A 71 -13.98 10.41 7.36
CA LYS A 71 -14.20 11.16 8.60
C LYS A 71 -14.15 12.66 8.35
N LYS A 72 -13.20 13.13 7.54
CA LYS A 72 -13.08 14.55 7.18
C LYS A 72 -14.32 15.02 6.44
N GLU A 73 -14.77 14.29 5.42
CA GLU A 73 -15.97 14.62 4.65
C GLU A 73 -17.21 14.70 5.54
N CYS A 74 -17.37 13.74 6.46
CA CYS A 74 -18.47 13.72 7.41
C CYS A 74 -18.44 14.93 8.36
N VAL A 75 -17.28 15.28 8.91
CA VAL A 75 -17.14 16.45 9.79
C VAL A 75 -17.45 17.73 9.04
N GLU A 76 -16.94 17.89 7.82
CA GLU A 76 -17.24 19.06 6.98
C GLU A 76 -18.75 19.18 6.70
N ALA A 77 -19.43 18.06 6.40
CA ALA A 77 -20.88 18.05 6.20
C ALA A 77 -21.64 18.44 7.48
N MET A 78 -21.23 17.94 8.65
CA MET A 78 -21.81 18.28 9.95
C MET A 78 -21.64 19.78 10.27
N GLU A 79 -20.45 20.33 10.04
CA GLU A 79 -20.17 21.76 10.23
C GLU A 79 -21.00 22.65 9.30
N VAL A 80 -21.21 22.22 8.04
CA VAL A 80 -22.08 22.93 7.09
C VAL A 80 -23.54 22.89 7.56
N GLN A 81 -24.00 21.76 8.11
CA GLN A 81 -25.36 21.62 8.62
C GLN A 81 -25.63 22.55 9.81
N LEU A 82 -24.70 22.65 10.76
CA LEU A 82 -24.82 23.51 11.96
C LEU A 82 -24.89 25.00 11.64
N LYS A 83 -24.38 25.42 10.48
CA LYS A 83 -24.45 26.82 10.02
C LYS A 83 -25.84 27.23 9.53
N ARG A 84 -26.79 26.29 9.39
CA ARG A 84 -28.16 26.61 8.96
C ARG A 84 -28.96 27.14 10.15
N GLU A 85 -29.83 28.12 9.90
CA GLU A 85 -30.63 28.79 10.92
C GLU A 85 -31.52 27.83 11.72
N GLU A 86 -31.97 26.73 11.11
CA GLU A 86 -32.79 25.72 11.77
C GLU A 86 -32.05 24.95 12.88
N PHE A 87 -30.71 24.96 12.87
CA PHE A 87 -29.87 24.17 13.78
C PHE A 87 -28.93 25.02 14.64
N LYS A 88 -29.13 26.35 14.69
CA LYS A 88 -28.22 27.29 15.38
C LYS A 88 -28.10 27.09 16.89
N ASP A 89 -29.11 26.48 17.51
CA ASP A 89 -29.17 26.20 18.95
C ASP A 89 -28.79 24.73 19.26
N GLU A 90 -28.43 23.93 18.24
CA GLU A 90 -28.01 22.54 18.40
C GLU A 90 -26.48 22.41 18.51
N GLU A 91 -26.01 21.51 19.36
CA GLU A 91 -24.60 21.16 19.46
C GLU A 91 -24.24 19.99 18.53
N MET A 92 -23.01 19.99 18.02
CA MET A 92 -22.51 18.88 17.22
C MET A 92 -22.46 17.58 18.05
N PRO A 93 -23.10 16.48 17.59
CA PRO A 93 -23.11 15.25 18.36
C PRO A 93 -21.72 14.57 18.37
N ASP A 94 -21.35 14.01 19.52
CA ASP A 94 -20.15 13.19 19.66
C ASP A 94 -20.36 11.81 19.01
N VAL A 95 -19.83 11.66 17.80
CA VAL A 95 -19.95 10.43 16.99
C VAL A 95 -19.47 9.17 17.71
N LYS A 96 -18.52 9.27 18.67
CA LYS A 96 -18.05 8.09 19.42
C LYS A 96 -19.09 7.59 20.41
N LYS A 97 -19.91 8.48 20.96
CA LYS A 97 -21.02 8.09 21.86
C LYS A 97 -22.17 7.44 21.10
N LEU A 98 -22.30 7.72 19.81
CA LEU A 98 -23.33 7.17 18.93
C LEU A 98 -23.01 5.78 18.36
N ASP A 99 -21.85 5.21 18.69
CA ASP A 99 -21.49 3.85 18.27
C ASP A 99 -22.52 2.84 18.80
N ILE A 100 -23.18 2.12 17.91
CA ILE A 100 -24.22 1.14 18.26
C ILE A 100 -23.71 0.06 19.22
N ARG A 101 -22.40 -0.22 19.21
CA ARG A 101 -21.75 -1.16 20.15
C ARG A 101 -21.81 -0.69 21.59
N ASN A 102 -22.01 0.60 21.85
CA ASN A 102 -22.23 1.13 23.19
C ASN A 102 -23.64 0.85 23.73
N PHE A 103 -24.56 0.37 22.88
CA PHE A 103 -25.98 0.15 23.19
C PHE A 103 -26.40 -1.33 23.18
N LEU A 104 -25.46 -2.25 22.90
CA LEU A 104 -25.64 -3.71 22.91
C LEU A 104 -24.92 -4.31 24.12
#